data_AF-A0A6L9MTZ6-F1
#
_entry.id   AF-A0A6L9MTZ6-F1
#
_cell.length_a   1.000
_cell.length_b   1.000
_cell.length_c   1.000
_cell.angle_alpha   90.00
_cell.angle_beta   90.00
_cell.angle_gamma   90.00
#
_symmetry.space_group_name_H-M   'P 1'
#
loop_
_entity.id
_entity.type
_entity.pdbx_description
1 polymer ?
#
loop_
_entity_poly.entity_id
_entity_poly.type
_entity_poly.pdbx_seq_one_letter_code
_entity_poly.pdbx_strand_id
1 'polypeptide(L)'
;MAQTGYSSTSFWAKQITLAVVLVVAAGALIYFLQTKEASPVPESRKEERSVSKGLSEFYSEFRMSATDPLKDEQSDFVLDIAGVDPNLDNTLEKMTNKARPADSDWTGEKKYRSFSEGNTLREAISQYAQDEGMQLIWNLEQDFVIKHQFQLDNTIAGSLAKIASAIDSSFEGEVKAYLCAEQRSLVVTAEETDFLKNQCELVD
;
A
#
# COMPACT_ATOMS: atom_id res chain seq x y z
N MET A 1 -77.69 59.18 36.85
CA MET A 1 -76.76 58.20 36.25
C MET A 1 -75.49 58.95 35.86
N ALA A 2 -74.40 58.78 36.61
CA ALA A 2 -73.14 59.47 36.35
C ALA A 2 -72.26 58.59 35.45
N GLN A 3 -71.94 59.09 34.25
CA GLN A 3 -71.03 58.44 33.31
C GLN A 3 -69.59 58.86 33.65
N THR A 4 -68.74 57.88 33.94
CA THR A 4 -67.31 58.08 34.21
C THR A 4 -66.55 58.21 32.89
N GLY A 5 -66.05 59.41 32.60
CA GLY A 5 -65.16 59.67 31.46
C GLY A 5 -63.78 59.07 31.72
N TYR A 6 -63.45 57.97 31.03
CA TYR A 6 -62.13 57.36 31.09
C TYR A 6 -61.17 58.17 30.20
N SER A 7 -60.21 58.86 30.81
CA SER A 7 -59.25 59.73 30.13
C SER A 7 -58.26 58.93 29.26
N SER A 8 -58.18 59.26 27.97
CA SER A 8 -57.31 58.63 26.95
C SER A 8 -55.80 58.74 27.23
N THR A 9 -55.38 59.70 28.07
CA THR A 9 -53.98 59.84 28.49
C THR A 9 -53.54 58.76 29.47
N SER A 10 -54.45 58.21 30.27
CA SER A 10 -54.13 57.13 31.21
C SER A 10 -53.85 55.80 30.50
N PHE A 11 -54.49 55.57 29.36
CA PHE A 11 -54.28 54.40 28.53
C PHE A 11 -52.90 54.47 27.85
N TRP A 12 -52.59 55.59 27.19
CA TRP A 12 -51.30 55.79 26.53
C TRP A 12 -50.12 55.81 27.51
N ALA A 13 -50.27 56.39 28.69
CA ALA A 13 -49.23 56.36 29.72
C ALA A 13 -48.89 54.93 30.17
N LYS A 14 -49.90 54.06 30.33
CA LYS A 14 -49.69 52.64 30.67
C LYS A 14 -49.00 51.86 29.55
N GLN A 15 -49.39 52.11 28.29
CA GLN A 15 -48.79 51.44 27.14
C GLN A 15 -47.33 51.85 26.93
N ILE A 16 -47.02 53.14 27.06
CA ILE A 16 -45.63 53.64 26.96
C ILE A 16 -44.77 53.04 28.09
N THR A 17 -45.30 52.98 29.31
CA THR A 17 -44.58 52.37 30.43
C THR A 17 -44.27 50.89 30.17
N LEU A 18 -45.25 50.14 29.65
CA LEU A 18 -45.07 48.72 29.33
C LEU A 18 -44.05 48.50 28.21
N ALA A 19 -44.03 49.36 27.19
CA ALA A 19 -43.04 49.33 26.12
C ALA A 19 -41.62 49.59 26.65
N VAL A 20 -41.45 50.56 27.55
CA VAL A 20 -40.14 50.84 28.17
C VAL A 20 -39.67 49.65 29.01
N VAL A 21 -40.55 49.00 29.77
CA VAL A 21 -40.19 47.80 30.56
C VAL A 21 -39.74 46.66 29.64
N LEU A 22 -40.41 46.43 28.50
CA LEU A 22 -40.02 45.39 27.55
C LEU A 22 -38.64 45.66 26.94
N VAL A 23 -38.32 46.90 26.60
CA VAL A 23 -37.01 47.27 26.05
C VAL A 23 -35.90 47.06 27.09
N VAL A 24 -36.15 47.42 28.35
CA VAL A 24 -35.19 47.18 29.45
C VAL A 24 -35.00 45.68 29.70
N ALA A 25 -36.06 44.88 29.67
CA ALA A 25 -35.98 43.43 29.82
C ALA A 25 -35.21 42.76 28.66
N ALA A 26 -35.42 43.22 27.43
CA ALA A 26 -34.66 42.75 26.27
C ALA A 26 -33.17 43.12 26.37
N GLY A 27 -32.86 44.34 26.79
CA GLY A 27 -31.48 44.78 27.03
C GLY A 27 -30.79 43.96 28.12
N ALA A 28 -31.49 43.69 29.23
CA ALA A 28 -30.99 42.84 30.31
C ALA A 28 -30.78 41.38 29.84
N LEU A 29 -31.68 40.84 29.02
CA LEU A 29 -31.53 39.50 28.44
C LEU A 29 -30.31 39.41 27.52
N ILE A 30 -30.11 40.39 26.63
CA ILE A 30 -28.95 40.45 25.73
C ILE A 30 -27.66 40.57 26.56
N TYR A 31 -27.63 41.41 27.59
CA TYR A 31 -26.50 41.55 28.49
C TYR A 31 -26.18 40.24 29.23
N PHE A 32 -27.22 39.50 29.68
CA PHE A 32 -27.06 38.21 30.35
C PHE A 32 -26.61 37.09 29.41
N LEU A 33 -27.03 37.14 28.13
CA LEU A 33 -26.58 36.20 27.10
C LEU A 33 -25.12 36.45 26.73
N GLN A 34 -24.71 37.72 26.56
CA GLN A 34 -23.32 38.08 26.30
C GLN A 34 -22.38 37.72 27.46
N THR A 35 -22.84 37.84 28.71
CA THR A 35 -22.05 37.39 29.88
C THR A 35 -21.99 35.87 30.04
N LYS A 36 -22.95 35.11 29.49
CA LYS A 36 -22.90 33.64 29.47
C LYS A 36 -21.91 33.08 28.45
N GLU A 37 -21.59 33.80 27.38
CA GLU A 37 -20.53 33.40 26.43
C GLU A 37 -19.11 33.53 27.03
N ALA A 38 -18.96 34.25 28.16
CA ALA A 38 -17.70 34.41 28.88
C ALA A 38 -17.53 33.47 30.09
N SER A 39 -18.33 32.39 30.17
CA SER A 39 -18.17 31.34 31.20
C SER A 39 -17.54 30.10 30.56
N PRO A 40 -16.33 29.66 30.97
CA PRO A 40 -15.78 28.40 30.50
C PRO A 40 -16.71 27.27 30.94
N VAL A 41 -17.19 26.51 29.96
CA VAL A 41 -17.94 25.27 30.20
C VAL A 41 -17.07 24.35 31.06
N PRO A 42 -17.55 23.84 32.21
CA PRO A 42 -16.78 22.90 32.99
C PRO A 42 -16.57 21.61 32.18
N GLU A 43 -15.31 21.31 31.95
CA GLU A 43 -14.76 20.10 31.33
C GLU A 43 -15.02 18.87 32.23
N SER A 44 -16.28 18.44 32.35
CA SER A 44 -16.62 17.16 32.99
C SER A 44 -18.02 16.68 32.62
N ARG A 45 -18.32 16.64 31.31
CA ARG A 45 -19.22 15.59 30.82
C ARG A 45 -18.31 14.46 30.39
N LYS A 46 -18.13 13.45 31.25
CA LYS A 46 -17.60 12.16 30.80
C LYS A 46 -18.45 11.76 29.59
N GLU A 47 -17.88 11.87 28.40
CA GLU A 47 -18.42 11.15 27.26
C GLU A 47 -18.39 9.69 27.66
N GLU A 48 -19.57 9.10 27.89
CA GLU A 48 -19.68 7.66 28.01
C GLU A 48 -19.18 7.09 26.69
N ARG A 49 -17.97 6.52 26.72
CA ARG A 49 -17.39 5.79 25.60
C ARG A 49 -18.24 4.53 25.41
N SER A 50 -19.35 4.69 24.71
CA SER A 50 -20.20 3.59 24.32
C SER A 50 -19.46 2.76 23.26
N VAL A 51 -19.65 1.44 23.32
CA VAL A 51 -19.09 0.50 22.34
C VAL A 51 -19.50 0.90 20.91
N SER A 52 -20.69 1.48 20.75
CA SER A 52 -21.20 2.02 19.49
C SER A 52 -20.43 3.24 19.00
N LYS A 53 -19.95 4.13 19.88
CA LYS A 53 -19.08 5.25 19.48
C LYS A 53 -17.73 4.73 19.01
N GLY A 54 -17.12 3.79 19.75
CA GLY A 54 -15.83 3.18 19.35
C GLY A 54 -15.90 2.40 18.03
N LEU A 55 -16.98 1.65 17.78
CA LEU A 55 -17.19 0.97 16.51
C LEU A 55 -17.46 1.96 15.38
N SER A 56 -18.24 3.02 15.62
CA SER A 56 -18.49 4.05 14.60
C SER A 56 -17.22 4.81 14.23
N GLU A 57 -16.38 5.12 15.23
CA GLU A 57 -15.07 5.73 15.05
C GLU A 57 -14.17 4.81 14.20
N PHE A 58 -14.07 3.52 14.58
CA PHE A 58 -13.30 2.53 13.83
C PHE A 58 -13.79 2.36 12.39
N TYR A 59 -15.09 2.23 12.16
CA TYR A 59 -15.65 2.12 10.80
C TYR A 59 -15.49 3.41 10.00
N SER A 60 -15.49 4.58 10.64
CA SER A 60 -15.24 5.86 9.98
C SER A 60 -13.78 6.02 9.60
N GLU A 61 -12.86 5.62 10.47
CA GLU A 61 -11.41 5.64 10.24
C GLU A 61 -11.02 4.62 9.17
N PHE A 62 -11.56 3.39 9.23
CA PHE A 62 -11.38 2.37 8.20
C PHE A 62 -11.97 2.79 6.85
N ARG A 63 -13.15 3.42 6.82
CA ARG A 63 -13.69 3.94 5.55
C ARG A 63 -12.85 5.09 5.02
N MET A 64 -12.43 6.02 5.86
CA MET A 64 -11.59 7.14 5.42
C MET A 64 -10.23 6.64 4.93
N SER A 65 -9.62 5.63 5.57
CA SER A 65 -8.39 5.01 5.07
C SER A 65 -8.59 4.16 3.81
N ALA A 66 -9.79 3.61 3.59
CA ALA A 66 -10.13 2.83 2.39
C ALA A 66 -10.64 3.68 1.22
N THR A 67 -11.07 4.93 1.45
CA THR A 67 -11.52 5.88 0.40
C THR A 67 -10.51 6.97 0.10
N ASP A 68 -9.50 7.18 0.95
CA ASP A 68 -8.26 7.77 0.48
C ASP A 68 -7.64 6.73 -0.44
N PRO A 69 -7.49 6.98 -1.76
CA PRO A 69 -6.64 6.14 -2.55
C PRO A 69 -5.28 6.27 -1.87
N LEU A 70 -4.85 5.24 -1.15
CA LEU A 70 -3.44 5.01 -0.95
C LEU A 70 -2.87 5.23 -2.36
N LYS A 71 -2.20 6.36 -2.60
CA LYS A 71 -1.35 6.48 -3.76
C LYS A 71 -0.54 5.21 -3.70
N ASP A 72 -0.71 4.36 -4.70
CA ASP A 72 -0.13 3.04 -4.75
C ASP A 72 1.40 3.15 -4.73
N GLU A 73 2.01 3.43 -3.57
CA GLU A 73 3.46 3.35 -3.38
C GLU A 73 3.94 1.88 -3.53
N GLN A 74 3.01 0.94 -3.72
CA GLN A 74 3.30 -0.42 -4.12
C GLN A 74 3.28 -0.60 -5.64
N SER A 75 2.38 0.05 -6.39
CA SER A 75 2.33 -0.10 -7.86
C SER A 75 3.52 0.54 -8.55
N ASP A 76 4.09 1.62 -7.99
CA ASP A 76 5.27 2.28 -8.55
C ASP A 76 6.53 1.37 -8.57
N PHE A 77 6.53 0.24 -7.84
CA PHE A 77 7.67 -0.67 -7.76
C PHE A 77 7.38 -2.09 -8.25
N VAL A 78 6.18 -2.33 -8.78
CA VAL A 78 5.80 -3.59 -9.41
C VAL A 78 5.49 -3.28 -10.87
N LEU A 79 6.27 -3.87 -11.77
CA LEU A 79 6.12 -3.67 -13.21
C LEU A 79 5.45 -4.90 -13.80
N ASP A 80 4.22 -4.74 -14.28
CA ASP A 80 3.56 -5.78 -15.08
C ASP A 80 4.29 -5.91 -16.43
N ILE A 81 4.77 -7.12 -16.71
CA ILE A 81 5.48 -7.46 -17.94
C ILE A 81 4.72 -8.56 -18.68
N ALA A 82 5.04 -8.76 -19.96
CA ALA A 82 4.35 -9.76 -20.80
C ALA A 82 4.45 -11.20 -20.27
N GLY A 83 5.37 -11.45 -19.33
CA GLY A 83 5.02 -12.19 -18.14
C GLY A 83 5.23 -13.69 -18.13
N VAL A 84 4.68 -14.43 -19.07
CA VAL A 84 4.84 -15.89 -19.09
C VAL A 84 4.96 -16.31 -20.54
N ASP A 85 6.02 -17.04 -20.89
CA ASP A 85 6.17 -17.68 -22.18
C ASP A 85 5.40 -19.00 -22.17
N PRO A 86 4.25 -19.11 -22.86
CA PRO A 86 3.50 -20.36 -22.94
C PRO A 86 4.28 -21.47 -23.69
N ASN A 87 5.39 -21.12 -24.33
CA ASN A 87 6.29 -22.02 -25.04
C ASN A 87 7.67 -22.10 -24.39
N LEU A 88 7.81 -21.81 -23.09
CA LEU A 88 9.08 -21.86 -22.35
C LEU A 88 9.88 -23.13 -22.66
N ASP A 89 9.24 -24.29 -22.62
CA ASP A 89 9.87 -25.58 -22.89
C ASP A 89 10.46 -25.66 -24.31
N ASN A 90 9.71 -25.19 -25.32
CA ASN A 90 10.18 -25.14 -26.71
C ASN A 90 11.34 -24.14 -26.88
N THR A 91 11.32 -23.03 -26.13
CA THR A 91 12.38 -22.02 -26.12
C THR A 91 13.66 -22.62 -25.53
N LEU A 92 13.57 -23.26 -24.36
CA LEU A 92 14.67 -23.96 -23.71
C LEU A 92 15.22 -25.10 -24.59
N GLU A 93 14.35 -25.91 -25.19
CA GLU A 93 14.76 -27.01 -26.07
C GLU A 93 15.61 -26.49 -27.24
N LYS A 94 15.21 -25.40 -27.89
CA LYS A 94 15.97 -24.77 -28.98
C LYS A 94 17.32 -24.19 -28.53
N MET A 95 17.44 -23.82 -27.26
CA MET A 95 18.67 -23.28 -26.66
C MET A 95 19.63 -24.37 -26.21
N THR A 96 19.18 -25.64 -26.17
CA THR A 96 19.98 -26.79 -25.75
C THR A 96 21.23 -26.92 -26.60
N ASN A 97 22.40 -26.81 -25.96
CA ASN A 97 23.69 -26.94 -26.63
C ASN A 97 24.52 -28.07 -26.02
N LYS A 98 24.34 -29.27 -26.57
CA LYS A 98 25.09 -30.47 -26.15
C LYS A 98 26.59 -30.39 -26.39
N ALA A 99 27.06 -29.45 -27.22
CA ALA A 99 28.48 -29.31 -27.49
C ALA A 99 29.24 -28.50 -26.41
N ARG A 100 28.55 -27.62 -25.67
CA ARG A 100 29.14 -26.78 -24.62
C ARG A 100 28.13 -26.50 -23.49
N PRO A 101 27.70 -27.52 -22.74
CA PRO A 101 26.88 -27.31 -21.55
C PRO A 101 27.69 -26.54 -20.48
N ALA A 102 26.98 -25.91 -19.54
CA ALA A 102 27.58 -25.57 -18.25
C ALA A 102 27.76 -26.83 -17.40
N ASP A 103 28.53 -26.73 -16.32
CA ASP A 103 28.59 -27.81 -15.32
C ASP A 103 27.22 -27.99 -14.67
N SER A 104 26.83 -29.23 -14.38
CA SER A 104 25.51 -29.51 -13.80
C SER A 104 25.33 -28.89 -12.42
N ASP A 105 26.41 -28.79 -11.65
CA ASP A 105 26.47 -28.16 -10.32
C ASP A 105 26.91 -26.69 -10.38
N TRP A 106 26.84 -26.05 -11.56
CA TRP A 106 27.23 -24.65 -11.72
C TRP A 106 26.35 -23.74 -10.86
N THR A 107 26.95 -22.99 -9.95
CA THR A 107 26.21 -22.01 -9.13
C THR A 107 26.66 -20.57 -9.37
N GLY A 108 27.80 -20.41 -10.05
CA GLY A 108 28.50 -19.14 -10.21
C GLY A 108 29.47 -18.84 -9.07
N GLU A 109 30.19 -17.74 -9.19
CA GLU A 109 31.19 -17.33 -8.20
C GLU A 109 30.53 -16.78 -6.94
N LYS A 110 31.03 -17.13 -5.75
CA LYS A 110 30.60 -16.50 -4.51
C LYS A 110 31.26 -15.13 -4.37
N LYS A 111 30.45 -14.07 -4.41
CA LYS A 111 30.92 -12.68 -4.26
C LYS A 111 29.79 -11.75 -3.80
N TYR A 112 30.18 -10.57 -3.34
CA TYR A 112 29.25 -9.49 -3.01
C TYR A 112 28.66 -8.89 -4.29
N ARG A 113 27.35 -9.02 -4.47
CA ARG A 113 26.59 -8.40 -5.57
C ARG A 113 25.72 -7.28 -5.03
N SER A 114 25.76 -6.12 -5.68
CA SER A 114 25.09 -4.90 -5.22
C SER A 114 23.89 -4.56 -6.10
N PHE A 115 22.71 -4.70 -5.54
CA PHE A 115 21.45 -4.38 -6.18
C PHE A 115 21.17 -2.89 -5.95
N SER A 116 21.20 -2.11 -7.04
CA SER A 116 21.09 -0.65 -6.98
C SER A 116 19.63 -0.21 -6.98
N GLU A 117 19.33 0.84 -6.23
CA GLU A 117 18.00 1.46 -6.21
C GLU A 117 17.59 1.94 -7.61
N GLY A 118 16.31 1.76 -7.95
CA GLY A 118 15.73 2.16 -9.23
C GLY A 118 15.91 1.14 -10.37
N ASN A 119 16.83 0.18 -10.26
CA ASN A 119 16.92 -0.95 -11.19
C ASN A 119 15.87 -2.01 -10.86
N THR A 120 15.58 -2.91 -11.80
CA THR A 120 14.73 -4.08 -11.52
C THR A 120 15.54 -5.31 -11.09
N LEU A 121 14.90 -6.22 -10.36
CA LEU A 121 15.52 -7.49 -9.96
C LEU A 121 15.93 -8.31 -11.18
N ARG A 122 15.04 -8.42 -12.17
CA ARG A 122 15.32 -9.13 -13.43
C ARG A 122 16.51 -8.53 -14.15
N GLU A 123 16.61 -7.20 -14.25
CA GLU A 123 17.72 -6.53 -14.92
C GLU A 123 19.05 -6.80 -14.22
N ALA A 124 19.11 -6.59 -12.90
CA ALA A 124 20.33 -6.78 -12.13
C ALA A 124 20.84 -8.24 -12.22
N ILE A 125 19.95 -9.22 -12.03
CA ILE A 125 20.31 -10.64 -12.12
C ILE A 125 20.69 -11.03 -13.55
N SER A 126 19.99 -10.51 -14.56
CA SER A 126 20.33 -10.79 -15.96
C SER A 126 21.75 -10.35 -16.28
N GLN A 127 22.15 -9.16 -15.83
CA GLN A 127 23.52 -8.66 -16.00
C GLN A 127 24.53 -9.58 -15.31
N TYR A 128 24.29 -9.94 -14.05
CA TYR A 128 25.18 -10.84 -13.31
C TYR A 128 25.31 -12.22 -13.96
N ALA A 129 24.19 -12.81 -14.40
CA ALA A 129 24.20 -14.10 -15.09
C ALA A 129 25.05 -14.01 -16.38
N GLN A 130 24.85 -12.95 -17.18
CA GLN A 130 25.58 -12.72 -18.43
C GLN A 130 27.08 -12.55 -18.20
N ASP A 131 27.47 -11.81 -17.16
CA ASP A 131 28.88 -11.62 -16.78
C ASP A 131 29.58 -12.96 -16.44
N GLU A 132 28.82 -13.96 -15.98
CA GLU A 132 29.31 -15.31 -15.70
C GLU A 132 29.01 -16.33 -16.80
N GLY A 133 28.60 -15.84 -17.99
CA GLY A 133 28.41 -16.64 -19.19
C GLY A 133 27.12 -17.49 -19.19
N MET A 134 26.15 -17.11 -18.37
CA MET A 134 24.80 -17.69 -18.28
C MET A 134 23.76 -16.67 -18.70
N GLN A 135 22.52 -17.11 -18.94
CA GLN A 135 21.40 -16.21 -19.23
C GLN A 135 20.28 -16.40 -18.22
N LEU A 136 19.56 -15.32 -17.90
CA LEU A 136 18.37 -15.39 -17.08
C LEU A 136 17.12 -15.46 -17.97
N ILE A 137 16.25 -16.41 -17.69
CA ILE A 137 14.89 -16.50 -18.22
C ILE A 137 13.95 -16.18 -17.07
N TRP A 138 13.31 -15.02 -17.16
CA TRP A 138 12.34 -14.55 -16.19
C TRP A 138 10.93 -14.85 -16.71
N ASN A 139 10.35 -15.94 -16.23
CA ASN A 139 9.03 -16.43 -16.62
C ASN A 139 8.00 -16.15 -15.51
N LEU A 140 7.84 -14.87 -15.20
CA LEU A 140 6.90 -14.33 -14.23
C LEU A 140 6.23 -13.06 -14.76
N GLU A 141 4.95 -12.87 -14.44
CA GLU A 141 4.10 -11.75 -14.89
C GLU A 141 4.57 -10.37 -14.44
N GLN A 142 5.42 -10.33 -13.42
CA GLN A 142 5.83 -9.10 -12.78
C GLN A 142 7.35 -9.06 -12.60
N ASP A 143 7.89 -7.85 -12.63
CA ASP A 143 9.26 -7.52 -12.26
C ASP A 143 9.23 -6.45 -11.16
N PHE A 144 10.24 -6.43 -10.29
CA PHE A 144 10.22 -5.58 -9.10
C PHE A 144 11.35 -4.57 -9.14
N VAL A 145 11.00 -3.30 -8.91
CA VAL A 145 11.96 -2.20 -8.78
C VAL A 145 12.54 -2.22 -7.38
N ILE A 146 13.87 -2.13 -7.29
CA ILE A 146 14.61 -2.12 -6.04
C ILE A 146 14.36 -0.79 -5.33
N LYS A 147 13.64 -0.82 -4.20
CA LYS A 147 13.34 0.37 -3.39
C LYS A 147 14.56 0.95 -2.68
N HIS A 148 15.41 0.08 -2.16
CA HIS A 148 16.60 0.46 -1.43
C HIS A 148 17.75 -0.43 -1.85
N GLN A 149 18.92 0.17 -2.03
CA GLN A 149 20.11 -0.59 -2.37
C GLN A 149 20.39 -1.69 -1.32
N PHE A 150 20.78 -2.87 -1.78
CA PHE A 150 21.18 -3.96 -0.91
C PHE A 150 22.31 -4.79 -1.52
N GLN A 151 22.97 -5.58 -0.68
CA GLN A 151 24.03 -6.48 -1.11
C GLN A 151 23.72 -7.91 -0.71
N LEU A 152 24.05 -8.86 -1.59
CA LEU A 152 24.01 -10.28 -1.31
C LEU A 152 25.42 -10.87 -1.41
N ASP A 153 25.86 -11.54 -0.36
CA ASP A 153 27.04 -12.40 -0.36
C ASP A 153 26.61 -13.84 -0.65
N ASN A 154 26.53 -14.18 -1.94
CA ASN A 154 26.16 -15.51 -2.37
C ASN A 154 26.73 -15.84 -3.76
N THR A 155 26.45 -17.04 -4.27
CA THR A 155 26.56 -17.36 -5.70
C THR A 155 25.41 -16.70 -6.47
N ILE A 156 25.46 -16.67 -7.81
CA ILE A 156 24.34 -16.16 -8.61
C ILE A 156 23.11 -17.03 -8.46
N ALA A 157 23.28 -18.35 -8.53
CA ALA A 157 22.20 -19.30 -8.39
C ALA A 157 21.55 -19.14 -7.00
N GLY A 158 22.35 -19.07 -5.94
CA GLY A 158 21.82 -18.87 -4.58
C GLY A 158 21.23 -17.48 -4.34
N SER A 159 21.71 -16.44 -5.02
CA SER A 159 21.08 -15.11 -4.98
C SER A 159 19.71 -15.16 -5.65
N LEU A 160 19.60 -15.88 -6.76
CA LEU A 160 18.35 -16.07 -7.49
C LEU A 160 17.30 -16.83 -6.69
N ALA A 161 17.68 -17.96 -6.07
CA ALA A 161 16.81 -18.74 -5.19
C ALA A 161 16.29 -17.91 -4.02
N LYS A 162 17.18 -17.15 -3.38
CA LYS A 162 16.80 -16.24 -2.29
C LYS A 162 15.84 -15.14 -2.76
N ILE A 163 16.08 -14.57 -3.94
CA ILE A 163 15.18 -13.55 -4.51
C ILE A 163 13.83 -14.16 -4.89
N ALA A 164 13.80 -15.32 -5.54
CA ALA A 164 12.58 -16.07 -5.86
C ALA A 164 11.73 -16.31 -4.61
N SER A 165 12.33 -16.84 -3.53
CA SER A 165 11.65 -17.07 -2.25
C SER A 165 11.12 -15.78 -1.59
N ALA A 166 11.78 -14.63 -1.83
CA ALA A 166 11.38 -13.35 -1.24
C ALA A 166 10.20 -12.70 -1.99
N ILE A 167 10.06 -12.96 -3.29
CA ILE A 167 8.96 -12.44 -4.13
C ILE A 167 7.82 -13.46 -4.29
N ASP A 168 7.99 -14.67 -3.78
CA ASP A 168 7.03 -15.78 -3.89
C ASP A 168 5.59 -15.38 -3.55
N SER A 169 5.43 -14.68 -2.43
CA SER A 169 4.12 -14.21 -1.95
C SER A 169 3.37 -13.24 -2.87
N SER A 170 4.03 -12.73 -3.92
CA SER A 170 3.44 -11.84 -4.91
C SER A 170 2.80 -12.58 -6.09
N PHE A 171 2.92 -13.91 -6.18
CA PHE A 171 2.41 -14.69 -7.31
C PHE A 171 1.40 -15.76 -6.86
N GLU A 172 0.51 -16.16 -7.79
CA GLU A 172 -0.39 -17.30 -7.60
C GLU A 172 0.37 -18.62 -7.85
N GLY A 173 1.25 -19.01 -6.92
CA GLY A 173 2.06 -20.22 -7.06
C GLY A 173 3.30 -20.19 -6.17
N GLU A 174 4.18 -21.19 -6.35
CA GLU A 174 5.50 -21.20 -5.73
C GLU A 174 6.55 -20.80 -6.78
N VAL A 175 7.16 -19.63 -6.60
CA VAL A 175 8.23 -19.12 -7.45
C VAL A 175 9.51 -19.88 -7.16
N LYS A 176 9.95 -20.65 -8.15
CA LYS A 176 11.14 -21.49 -8.09
C LYS A 176 12.22 -20.99 -9.03
N ALA A 177 13.46 -21.25 -8.65
CA ALA A 177 14.64 -21.00 -9.47
C ALA A 177 15.25 -22.33 -9.94
N TYR A 178 15.51 -22.46 -11.23
CA TYR A 178 16.11 -23.64 -11.83
C TYR A 178 17.42 -23.30 -12.55
N LEU A 179 18.36 -24.23 -12.51
CA LEU A 179 19.57 -24.25 -13.30
C LEU A 179 19.40 -25.22 -14.46
N CYS A 180 19.38 -24.70 -15.68
CA CYS A 180 19.32 -25.47 -16.90
C CYS A 180 20.71 -25.47 -17.56
N ALA A 181 21.58 -26.39 -17.13
CA ALA A 181 22.99 -26.42 -17.50
C ALA A 181 23.23 -26.63 -19.00
N GLU A 182 22.43 -27.48 -19.66
CA GLU A 182 22.54 -27.74 -21.10
C GLU A 182 22.19 -26.50 -21.96
N GLN A 183 21.34 -25.63 -21.43
CA GLN A 183 20.88 -24.39 -22.07
C GLN A 183 21.70 -23.17 -21.61
N ARG A 184 22.62 -23.36 -20.64
CA ARG A 184 23.36 -22.28 -19.96
C ARG A 184 22.41 -21.19 -19.43
N SER A 185 21.28 -21.61 -18.89
CA SER A 185 20.21 -20.72 -18.45
C SER A 185 19.88 -20.92 -16.98
N LEU A 186 19.55 -19.82 -16.31
CA LEU A 186 18.84 -19.79 -15.05
C LEU A 186 17.39 -19.43 -15.35
N VAL A 187 16.45 -20.18 -14.81
CA VAL A 187 15.01 -19.97 -15.06
C VAL A 187 14.34 -19.63 -13.74
N VAL A 188 13.57 -18.56 -13.71
CA VAL A 188 12.67 -18.25 -12.58
C VAL A 188 11.24 -18.35 -13.06
N THR A 189 10.42 -19.13 -12.38
CA THR A 189 9.02 -19.30 -12.76
C THR A 189 8.15 -19.75 -11.59
N ALA A 190 6.86 -19.43 -11.66
CA ALA A 190 5.83 -19.97 -10.78
C ALA A 190 5.18 -21.26 -11.35
N GLU A 191 5.48 -21.60 -12.61
CA GLU A 191 4.91 -22.75 -13.31
C GLU A 191 5.93 -23.88 -13.45
N GLU A 192 5.66 -25.02 -12.81
CA GLU A 192 6.55 -26.17 -12.86
C GLU A 192 6.18 -27.11 -14.02
N THR A 193 6.97 -27.09 -15.09
CA THR A 193 6.80 -27.97 -16.26
C THR A 193 7.56 -29.30 -16.13
N ASP A 194 7.15 -30.31 -16.89
CA ASP A 194 7.87 -31.60 -16.95
C ASP A 194 9.28 -31.43 -17.53
N PHE A 195 9.50 -30.46 -18.41
CA PHE A 195 10.83 -30.18 -18.94
C PHE A 195 11.77 -29.70 -17.82
N LEU A 196 11.34 -28.71 -17.03
CA LEU A 196 12.15 -28.16 -15.93
C LEU A 196 12.49 -29.24 -14.90
N LYS A 197 11.54 -30.12 -14.56
CA LYS A 197 11.76 -31.25 -13.63
C LYS A 197 12.80 -32.25 -14.09
N ASN A 198 12.89 -32.49 -15.40
CA ASN A 198 13.71 -33.57 -15.96
C ASN A 198 15.05 -33.10 -16.53
N GLN A 199 15.16 -31.83 -16.94
CA GLN A 199 16.32 -31.28 -17.64
C GLN A 199 17.04 -30.17 -16.87
N CYS A 200 16.45 -29.68 -15.78
CA CYS A 200 17.03 -28.62 -14.97
C CYS A 200 17.09 -29.05 -13.49
N GLU A 201 18.01 -28.43 -12.74
CA GLU A 201 18.16 -28.66 -11.31
C GLU A 201 17.51 -27.51 -10.53
N LEU A 202 16.73 -27.84 -9.50
CA LEU A 202 16.18 -26.82 -8.59
C LEU A 202 17.32 -26.20 -7.78
N VAL A 203 17.30 -24.89 -7.63
CA VAL A 203 18.30 -24.13 -6.88
C VAL A 203 17.69 -23.62 -5.58
N ASP A 204 18.33 -23.95 -4.45
CA ASP A 204 17.94 -23.55 -3.09
C ASP A 204 19.03 -22.72 -2.38
#